data_AF-A0A3M1TGE6-F1
#
_entry.id   AF-A0A3M1TGE6-F1
#
_cell.length_a   1.000
_cell.length_b   1.000
_cell.length_c   1.000
_cell.angle_alpha   90.00
_cell.angle_beta   90.00
_cell.angle_gamma   90.00
#
_symmetry.space_group_name_H-M   'P 1'
#
loop_
_entity.id
_entity.type
_entity.pdbx_description
1 polymer ?
#
loop_
_entity_poly.entity_id
_entity_poly.type
_entity_poly.pdbx_seq_one_letter_code
_entity_poly.pdbx_strand_id
1 'polypeptide(L)'
;MTDFQTQDSARTFGDWAAIAIAKHARKIFKYESDVLKDKDPEDLHQMRVGMRRLRTAVVSFDRAIKLPSEVAEKNIGKLARILGSLRDLDVLQEAIETQYIPSVSPDEQKELKRAIKALKKRRKIAIDRVRETLKGDRYHSFKEALQLWLEDPKFKAIADVAIETVLPDVLLPEIANFLLHPGWWIGVSLNEGTVRFHELLSPEAVRDLLDRQGEILHDLRKEAKRTRYQMELFPQFYNETYSDFVRYIKQTQEVLGNIQDGFVFAEFLTDVLKVDASETMPELTARIIDLRYQQWQEWESLQRQFLDVQNRQYLRAIVQHPSYK
;
A
#
# COMPACT_ATOMS: atom_id res chain seq x y z
N MET A 1 -6.01 -24.08 18.56
CA MET A 1 -5.49 -22.68 18.52
C MET A 1 -4.85 -22.44 19.85
N THR A 2 -3.52 -22.53 19.91
CA THR A 2 -2.72 -22.21 21.08
C THR A 2 -2.98 -20.76 21.46
N ASP A 3 -3.28 -20.51 22.74
CA ASP A 3 -3.31 -19.16 23.31
C ASP A 3 -1.91 -18.58 23.21
N PHE A 4 -1.65 -17.85 22.12
CA PHE A 4 -0.48 -17.01 22.03
C PHE A 4 -0.51 -16.01 23.18
N GLN A 5 0.68 -15.74 23.74
CA GLN A 5 0.92 -14.61 24.64
C GLN A 5 0.00 -13.44 24.27
N THR A 6 -0.88 -13.09 25.19
CA THR A 6 -1.70 -11.88 25.03
C THR A 6 -0.75 -10.70 24.91
N GLN A 7 -1.17 -9.66 24.18
CA GLN A 7 -0.36 -8.44 24.02
C GLN A 7 0.16 -7.91 25.37
N ASP A 8 -0.59 -8.14 26.45
CA ASP A 8 -0.28 -7.74 27.82
C ASP A 8 0.99 -8.40 28.41
N SER A 9 1.41 -9.54 27.86
CA SER A 9 2.60 -10.29 28.32
C SER A 9 3.82 -10.15 27.39
N ALA A 10 3.65 -9.57 26.21
CA ALA A 10 4.69 -9.47 25.19
C ALA A 10 5.70 -8.36 25.53
N ARG A 11 6.99 -8.71 25.60
CA ARG A 11 8.07 -7.78 25.98
C ARG A 11 9.20 -7.72 24.96
N THR A 12 9.40 -8.79 24.21
CA THR A 12 10.59 -8.96 23.37
C THR A 12 10.28 -8.73 21.89
N PHE A 13 11.32 -8.50 21.09
CA PHE A 13 11.18 -8.35 19.65
C PHE A 13 10.58 -9.61 18.99
N GLY A 14 10.88 -10.80 19.53
CA GLY A 14 10.31 -12.08 19.12
C GLY A 14 8.81 -12.21 19.41
N ASP A 15 8.38 -11.84 20.62
CA ASP A 15 6.97 -11.91 21.02
C ASP A 15 6.10 -11.09 20.06
N TRP A 16 6.53 -9.86 19.77
CA TRP A 16 5.82 -8.96 18.85
C TRP A 16 5.83 -9.45 17.40
N ALA A 17 6.90 -10.14 16.98
CA ALA A 17 6.95 -10.79 15.67
C ALA A 17 5.88 -11.89 15.56
N ALA A 18 5.81 -12.80 16.55
CA ALA A 18 4.84 -13.88 16.58
C ALA A 18 3.40 -13.35 16.62
N ILE A 19 3.11 -12.33 17.45
CA ILE A 19 1.79 -11.70 17.53
C ILE A 19 1.37 -11.08 16.20
N ALA A 20 2.28 -10.33 15.54
CA ALA A 20 2.00 -9.69 14.26
C ALA A 20 1.72 -10.73 13.16
N ILE A 21 2.56 -11.78 13.07
CA ILE A 21 2.39 -12.86 12.09
C ILE A 21 1.08 -13.62 12.36
N ALA A 22 0.79 -13.99 13.61
CA ALA A 22 -0.42 -14.70 14.01
C ALA A 22 -1.69 -13.89 13.66
N LYS A 23 -1.68 -12.58 13.92
CA LYS A 23 -2.79 -11.67 13.58
C LYS A 23 -3.10 -11.69 12.08
N HIS A 24 -2.07 -11.64 11.24
CA HIS A 24 -2.25 -11.59 9.79
C HIS A 24 -2.56 -12.97 9.19
N ALA A 25 -1.97 -14.05 9.71
CA ALA A 25 -2.31 -15.43 9.36
C ALA A 25 -3.80 -15.72 9.60
N ARG A 26 -4.32 -15.39 10.80
CA ARG A 26 -5.75 -15.55 11.12
C ARG A 26 -6.65 -14.82 10.14
N LYS A 27 -6.28 -13.60 9.74
CA LYS A 27 -7.05 -12.83 8.75
C LYS A 27 -7.07 -13.53 7.39
N ILE A 28 -5.94 -14.04 6.91
CA ILE A 28 -5.85 -14.75 5.63
C ILE A 28 -6.74 -16.01 5.66
N PHE A 29 -6.61 -16.84 6.69
CA PHE A 29 -7.36 -18.09 6.80
C PHE A 29 -8.86 -17.88 6.97
N LYS A 30 -9.27 -16.78 7.62
CA LYS A 30 -10.68 -16.42 7.78
C LYS A 30 -11.37 -16.21 6.43
N TYR A 31 -10.74 -15.46 5.51
CA TYR A 31 -11.37 -15.07 4.25
C TYR A 31 -11.13 -16.05 3.09
N GLU A 32 -10.24 -17.03 3.26
CA GLU A 32 -9.89 -18.01 2.21
C GLU A 32 -11.11 -18.68 1.56
N SER A 33 -12.05 -19.16 2.38
CA SER A 33 -13.22 -19.88 1.87
C SER A 33 -14.17 -18.97 1.07
N ASP A 34 -14.25 -17.70 1.43
CA ASP A 34 -15.17 -16.74 0.81
C ASP A 34 -14.57 -16.17 -0.48
N VAL A 35 -13.25 -15.97 -0.52
CA VAL A 35 -12.51 -15.67 -1.76
C VAL A 35 -12.70 -16.77 -2.81
N LEU A 36 -12.70 -18.04 -2.41
CA LEU A 36 -12.95 -19.15 -3.34
C LEU A 36 -14.38 -19.12 -3.93
N LYS A 37 -15.36 -18.70 -3.12
CA LYS A 37 -16.77 -18.56 -3.53
C LYS A 37 -16.98 -17.37 -4.47
N ASP A 38 -16.15 -16.32 -4.38
CA ASP A 38 -16.19 -15.12 -5.22
C ASP A 38 -17.58 -14.45 -5.22
N LYS A 39 -18.12 -14.21 -4.01
CA LYS A 39 -19.45 -13.59 -3.82
C LYS A 39 -19.38 -12.10 -3.53
N ASP A 40 -18.40 -11.69 -2.73
CA ASP A 40 -18.18 -10.31 -2.33
C ASP A 40 -16.72 -9.92 -2.63
N PRO A 41 -16.46 -8.88 -3.45
CA PRO A 41 -15.11 -8.35 -3.68
C PRO A 41 -14.37 -7.94 -2.41
N GLU A 42 -15.10 -7.66 -1.32
CA GLU A 42 -14.51 -7.30 -0.04
C GLU A 42 -13.77 -8.48 0.62
N ASP A 43 -14.23 -9.72 0.43
CA ASP A 43 -13.52 -10.90 0.95
C ASP A 43 -12.11 -11.00 0.36
N LEU A 44 -11.99 -10.77 -0.95
CA LEU A 44 -10.71 -10.69 -1.65
C LEU A 44 -9.87 -9.52 -1.13
N HIS A 45 -10.48 -8.35 -0.96
CA HIS A 45 -9.80 -7.19 -0.42
C HIS A 45 -9.19 -7.50 0.96
N GLN A 46 -9.96 -8.10 1.86
CA GLN A 46 -9.52 -8.43 3.22
C GLN A 46 -8.43 -9.50 3.24
N MET A 47 -8.55 -10.57 2.44
CA MET A 47 -7.51 -11.60 2.32
C MET A 47 -6.22 -11.00 1.76
N ARG A 48 -6.31 -10.17 0.70
CA ARG A 48 -5.15 -9.46 0.11
C ARG A 48 -4.48 -8.55 1.12
N VAL A 49 -5.26 -7.78 1.89
CA VAL A 49 -4.73 -6.93 2.97
C VAL A 49 -4.00 -7.78 4.02
N GLY A 50 -4.56 -8.93 4.39
CA GLY A 50 -3.91 -9.91 5.27
C GLY A 50 -2.56 -10.37 4.74
N MET A 51 -2.51 -10.84 3.48
CA MET A 51 -1.27 -11.32 2.84
C MET A 51 -0.20 -10.23 2.72
N ARG A 52 -0.61 -9.01 2.36
CA ARG A 52 0.29 -7.85 2.30
C ARG A 52 0.84 -7.49 3.67
N ARG A 53 0.01 -7.47 4.71
CA ARG A 53 0.46 -7.14 6.08
C ARG A 53 1.32 -8.25 6.67
N LEU A 54 1.03 -9.52 6.36
CA LEU A 54 1.91 -10.63 6.70
C LEU A 54 3.29 -10.45 6.07
N ARG A 55 3.36 -10.12 4.77
CA ARG A 55 4.63 -9.84 4.08
C ARG A 55 5.40 -8.72 4.78
N THR A 56 4.74 -7.61 5.11
CA THR A 56 5.36 -6.51 5.85
C THR A 56 5.91 -7.02 7.18
N ALA A 57 5.10 -7.67 8.02
CA ALA A 57 5.55 -8.18 9.31
C ALA A 57 6.78 -9.09 9.16
N VAL A 58 6.77 -10.01 8.19
CA VAL A 58 7.93 -10.88 7.92
C VAL A 58 9.19 -10.10 7.58
N VAL A 59 9.09 -9.04 6.78
CA VAL A 59 10.23 -8.16 6.47
C VAL A 59 10.68 -7.37 7.70
N SER A 60 9.73 -6.76 8.41
CA SER A 60 9.95 -5.93 9.60
C SER A 60 10.68 -6.69 10.70
N PHE A 61 10.33 -7.97 10.87
CA PHE A 61 10.84 -8.84 11.91
C PHE A 61 11.86 -9.86 11.39
N ASP A 62 12.34 -9.74 10.15
CA ASP A 62 13.27 -10.72 9.54
C ASP A 62 14.51 -10.94 10.42
N ARG A 63 15.00 -9.89 11.08
CA ARG A 63 16.14 -9.97 12.01
C ARG A 63 15.86 -10.84 13.24
N ALA A 64 14.61 -10.97 13.68
CA ALA A 64 14.20 -11.73 14.85
C ALA A 64 13.78 -13.17 14.53
N ILE A 65 13.18 -13.41 13.36
CA ILE A 65 12.50 -14.69 13.09
C ILE A 65 13.34 -15.65 12.22
N LYS A 66 13.13 -16.95 12.43
CA LYS A 66 13.58 -18.03 11.54
C LYS A 66 12.34 -18.67 10.93
N LEU A 67 12.02 -18.30 9.70
CA LEU A 67 10.86 -18.85 8.98
C LEU A 67 11.24 -20.06 8.13
N PRO A 68 10.33 -21.03 7.97
CA PRO A 68 10.48 -22.07 6.96
C PRO A 68 10.44 -21.47 5.54
N SER A 69 11.03 -22.18 4.59
CA SER A 69 11.25 -21.67 3.22
C SER A 69 9.95 -21.36 2.47
N GLU A 70 8.88 -22.08 2.83
CA GLU A 70 7.52 -21.98 2.32
C GLU A 70 6.92 -20.62 2.67
N VAL A 71 7.22 -20.10 3.87
CA VAL A 71 6.73 -18.83 4.43
C VAL A 71 7.71 -17.67 4.17
N ALA A 72 8.74 -17.89 3.35
CA ALA A 72 9.65 -16.83 2.96
C ALA A 72 8.91 -15.66 2.29
N GLU A 73 9.43 -14.44 2.53
CA GLU A 73 8.91 -13.18 1.98
C GLU A 73 8.55 -13.29 0.48
N LYS A 74 9.44 -13.90 -0.31
CA LYS A 74 9.25 -14.07 -1.76
C LYS A 74 8.00 -14.86 -2.11
N ASN A 75 7.64 -15.86 -1.31
CA ASN A 75 6.48 -16.72 -1.55
C ASN A 75 5.19 -16.00 -1.13
N ILE A 76 5.20 -15.33 0.01
CA ILE A 76 4.11 -14.44 0.45
C ILE A 76 3.86 -13.37 -0.62
N GLY A 77 4.93 -12.77 -1.16
CA GLY A 77 4.87 -11.79 -2.24
C GLY A 77 4.23 -12.32 -3.52
N LYS A 78 4.55 -13.56 -3.92
CA LYS A 78 3.90 -14.22 -5.07
C LYS A 78 2.39 -14.41 -4.85
N LEU A 79 2.00 -14.91 -3.69
CA LEU A 79 0.58 -15.09 -3.34
C LEU A 79 -0.16 -13.75 -3.30
N ALA A 80 0.43 -12.74 -2.65
CA ALA A 80 -0.12 -11.40 -2.57
C ALA A 80 -0.32 -10.76 -3.95
N ARG A 81 0.61 -11.00 -4.89
CA ARG A 81 0.52 -10.49 -6.27
C ARG A 81 -0.64 -11.12 -7.03
N ILE A 82 -0.86 -12.44 -6.89
CA ILE A 82 -1.96 -13.15 -7.56
C ILE A 82 -3.31 -12.62 -7.08
N LEU A 83 -3.49 -12.46 -5.75
CA LEU A 83 -4.68 -11.83 -5.17
C LEU A 83 -4.82 -10.36 -5.61
N GLY A 84 -3.69 -9.65 -5.68
CA GLY A 84 -3.61 -8.26 -6.14
C GLY A 84 -4.13 -8.08 -7.56
N SER A 85 -3.68 -8.90 -8.50
CA SER A 85 -4.11 -8.79 -9.90
C SER A 85 -5.61 -8.96 -10.10
N LEU A 86 -6.29 -9.76 -9.28
CA LEU A 86 -7.76 -9.83 -9.30
C LEU A 86 -8.38 -8.57 -8.68
N ARG A 87 -7.89 -8.13 -7.52
CA ARG A 87 -8.44 -6.93 -6.84
C ARG A 87 -8.25 -5.66 -7.66
N ASP A 88 -7.14 -5.54 -8.39
CA ASP A 88 -6.88 -4.38 -9.24
C ASP A 88 -7.94 -4.27 -10.35
N LEU A 89 -8.45 -5.39 -10.87
CA LEU A 89 -9.56 -5.41 -11.83
C LEU A 89 -10.89 -5.01 -11.18
N ASP A 90 -11.15 -5.46 -9.93
CA ASP A 90 -12.36 -5.07 -9.19
C ASP A 90 -12.38 -3.56 -8.92
N VAL A 91 -11.27 -3.01 -8.43
CA VAL A 91 -11.12 -1.57 -8.16
C VAL A 91 -11.28 -0.75 -9.43
N LEU A 92 -10.67 -1.21 -10.53
CA LEU A 92 -10.77 -0.51 -11.80
C LEU A 92 -12.20 -0.54 -12.36
N GLN A 93 -12.91 -1.68 -12.26
CA GLN A 93 -14.32 -1.73 -12.66
C GLN A 93 -15.17 -0.78 -11.81
N GLU A 94 -14.98 -0.78 -10.48
CA GLU A 94 -15.66 0.11 -9.54
C GLU A 94 -15.41 1.59 -9.87
N ALA A 95 -14.17 1.97 -10.19
CA ALA A 95 -13.82 3.33 -10.59
C ALA A 95 -14.53 3.74 -11.89
N ILE A 96 -14.57 2.87 -12.91
CA ILE A 96 -15.29 3.15 -14.17
C ILE A 96 -16.79 3.37 -13.90
N GLU A 97 -17.40 2.50 -13.11
CA GLU A 97 -18.84 2.53 -12.83
C GLU A 97 -19.26 3.73 -11.98
N THR A 98 -18.44 4.12 -11.00
CA THR A 98 -18.81 5.12 -9.98
C THR A 98 -18.24 6.51 -10.24
N GLN A 99 -17.02 6.61 -10.80
CA GLN A 99 -16.29 7.87 -10.93
C GLN A 99 -16.31 8.44 -12.34
N TYR A 100 -16.29 7.58 -13.36
CA TYR A 100 -16.08 8.00 -14.76
C TYR A 100 -17.36 7.97 -15.61
N ILE A 101 -18.18 6.91 -15.54
CA ILE A 101 -19.44 6.83 -16.30
C ILE A 101 -20.39 7.99 -16.00
N PRO A 102 -20.59 8.41 -14.74
CA PRO A 102 -21.53 9.50 -14.43
C PRO A 102 -21.07 10.87 -14.93
N SER A 103 -19.80 11.04 -15.28
CA SER A 103 -19.19 12.34 -15.62
C SER A 103 -19.00 12.56 -17.12
N VAL A 104 -19.49 11.67 -17.98
CA VAL A 104 -19.25 11.72 -19.43
C VAL A 104 -20.54 11.53 -20.24
N SER A 105 -20.54 11.99 -21.48
CA SER A 105 -21.66 11.92 -22.40
C SER A 105 -22.06 10.47 -22.77
N PRO A 106 -23.30 10.26 -23.27
CA PRO A 106 -23.79 8.92 -23.63
C PRO A 106 -22.90 8.15 -24.62
N ASP A 107 -22.21 8.86 -25.52
CA ASP A 107 -21.32 8.25 -26.50
C ASP A 107 -20.04 7.71 -25.83
N GLU A 108 -19.40 8.49 -24.96
CA GLU A 108 -18.24 8.01 -24.18
C GLU A 108 -18.63 6.91 -23.18
N GLN A 109 -19.82 6.98 -22.59
CA GLN A 109 -20.34 5.91 -21.73
C GLN A 109 -20.44 4.58 -22.47
N LYS A 110 -20.75 4.59 -23.77
CA LYS A 110 -20.79 3.38 -24.60
C LYS A 110 -19.40 2.75 -24.72
N GLU A 111 -18.36 3.56 -24.89
CA GLU A 111 -16.97 3.11 -24.93
C GLU A 111 -16.51 2.58 -23.56
N LEU A 112 -16.84 3.24 -22.46
CA LEU A 112 -16.55 2.74 -21.11
C LEU A 112 -17.26 1.41 -20.82
N LYS A 113 -18.49 1.23 -21.28
CA LYS A 113 -19.21 -0.06 -21.18
C LYS A 113 -18.52 -1.17 -21.99
N ARG A 114 -17.90 -0.84 -23.15
CA ARG A 114 -17.05 -1.80 -23.89
C ARG A 114 -15.81 -2.18 -23.07
N ALA A 115 -15.17 -1.21 -22.42
CA ALA A 115 -14.02 -1.45 -21.56
C ALA A 115 -14.38 -2.37 -20.37
N ILE A 116 -15.53 -2.14 -19.71
CA ILE A 116 -16.05 -3.01 -18.65
C ILE A 116 -16.26 -4.44 -19.14
N LYS A 117 -16.78 -4.64 -20.36
CA LYS A 117 -16.96 -5.98 -20.93
C LYS A 117 -15.62 -6.71 -21.08
N ALA A 118 -14.56 -6.01 -21.47
CA ALA A 118 -13.22 -6.58 -21.53
C ALA A 118 -12.64 -6.86 -20.13
N LEU A 119 -12.85 -5.96 -19.15
CA LEU A 119 -12.47 -6.18 -17.75
C LEU A 119 -13.09 -7.45 -17.19
N LYS A 120 -14.40 -7.67 -17.39
CA LYS A 120 -15.10 -8.87 -16.92
C LYS A 120 -14.49 -10.15 -17.47
N LYS A 121 -14.01 -10.14 -18.72
CA LYS A 121 -13.27 -11.28 -19.31
C LYS A 121 -11.92 -11.50 -18.61
N ARG A 122 -11.13 -10.42 -18.39
CA ARG A 122 -9.85 -10.49 -17.66
C ARG A 122 -10.06 -10.97 -16.22
N ARG A 123 -11.10 -10.47 -15.55
CA ARG A 123 -11.47 -10.84 -14.18
C ARG A 123 -11.76 -12.33 -14.06
N LYS A 124 -12.52 -12.91 -15.02
CA LYS A 124 -12.81 -14.35 -15.06
C LYS A 124 -11.52 -15.19 -15.07
N ILE A 125 -10.54 -14.82 -15.90
CA ILE A 125 -9.24 -15.49 -15.95
C ILE A 125 -8.48 -15.31 -14.63
N ALA A 126 -8.51 -14.11 -14.05
CA ALA A 126 -7.83 -13.81 -12.79
C ALA A 126 -8.41 -14.60 -11.61
N ILE A 127 -9.74 -14.74 -11.49
CA ILE A 127 -10.35 -15.54 -10.42
C ILE A 127 -10.05 -17.04 -10.58
N ASP A 128 -10.02 -17.56 -11.80
CA ASP A 128 -9.64 -18.95 -12.04
C ASP A 128 -8.19 -19.22 -11.58
N ARG A 129 -7.27 -18.28 -11.86
CA ARG A 129 -5.88 -18.34 -11.37
C ARG A 129 -5.79 -18.25 -9.84
N VAL A 130 -6.60 -17.40 -9.20
CA VAL A 130 -6.67 -17.32 -7.73
C VAL A 130 -7.15 -18.66 -7.16
N ARG A 131 -8.21 -19.25 -7.72
CA ARG A 131 -8.75 -20.55 -7.30
C ARG A 131 -7.74 -21.68 -7.45
N GLU A 132 -7.05 -21.74 -8.59
CA GLU A 132 -5.98 -22.72 -8.82
C GLU A 132 -4.86 -22.57 -7.79
N THR A 133 -4.44 -21.33 -7.52
CA THR A 133 -3.38 -21.04 -6.56
C THR A 133 -3.76 -21.46 -5.14
N LEU A 134 -4.97 -21.11 -4.68
CA LEU A 134 -5.43 -21.41 -3.32
C LEU A 134 -5.76 -22.91 -3.12
N LYS A 135 -6.04 -23.65 -4.19
CA LYS A 135 -6.27 -25.10 -4.13
C LYS A 135 -4.99 -25.93 -4.36
N GLY A 136 -3.91 -25.31 -4.82
CA GLY A 136 -2.68 -26.01 -5.17
C GLY A 136 -1.78 -26.31 -3.97
N ASP A 137 -0.91 -27.32 -4.15
CA ASP A 137 -0.01 -27.83 -3.10
C ASP A 137 0.86 -26.74 -2.47
N ARG A 138 1.35 -25.79 -3.28
CA ARG A 138 2.20 -24.69 -2.78
C ARG A 138 1.51 -23.83 -1.74
N TYR A 139 0.21 -23.56 -1.89
CA TYR A 139 -0.54 -22.79 -0.90
C TYR A 139 -0.84 -23.64 0.33
N HIS A 140 -1.13 -24.93 0.15
CA HIS A 140 -1.31 -25.87 1.25
C HIS A 140 -0.05 -25.98 2.12
N SER A 141 1.12 -26.21 1.51
CA SER A 141 2.41 -26.25 2.24
C SER A 141 2.75 -24.92 2.90
N PHE A 142 2.42 -23.78 2.27
CA PHE A 142 2.55 -22.47 2.90
C PHE A 142 1.70 -22.35 4.17
N LYS A 143 0.43 -22.77 4.10
CA LYS A 143 -0.52 -22.72 5.21
C LYS A 143 -0.09 -23.63 6.35
N GLU A 144 0.27 -24.86 6.05
CA GLU A 144 0.76 -25.84 7.02
C GLU A 144 2.05 -25.35 7.69
N ALA A 145 3.06 -24.94 6.92
CA ALA A 145 4.31 -24.43 7.47
C ALA A 145 4.12 -23.18 8.34
N LEU A 146 3.20 -22.27 7.97
CA LEU A 146 2.87 -21.11 8.76
C LEU A 146 2.15 -21.49 10.07
N GLN A 147 1.24 -22.46 10.04
CA GLN A 147 0.56 -22.97 11.24
C GLN A 147 1.54 -23.66 12.20
N LEU A 148 2.40 -24.53 11.69
CA LEU A 148 3.43 -25.21 12.49
C LEU A 148 4.42 -24.22 13.11
N TRP A 149 4.87 -23.22 12.35
CA TRP A 149 5.73 -22.18 12.90
C TRP A 149 5.03 -21.35 13.97
N LEU A 150 3.72 -21.13 13.83
CA LEU A 150 2.93 -20.45 14.85
C LEU A 150 2.80 -21.29 16.14
N GLU A 151 2.73 -22.61 16.05
CA GLU A 151 2.68 -23.48 17.23
C GLU A 151 3.98 -23.47 18.03
N ASP A 152 5.14 -23.39 17.36
CA ASP A 152 6.46 -23.36 17.99
C ASP A 152 7.41 -22.37 17.25
N PRO A 153 7.25 -21.05 17.49
CA PRO A 153 8.01 -20.02 16.78
C PRO A 153 9.52 -20.16 16.99
N LYS A 154 10.26 -20.15 15.89
CA LYS A 154 11.72 -20.19 15.91
C LYS A 154 12.32 -18.80 15.70
N PHE A 155 13.23 -18.42 16.58
CA PHE A 155 13.81 -17.09 16.62
C PHE A 155 15.35 -17.09 16.46
N LYS A 156 15.88 -15.90 16.13
CA LYS A 156 17.29 -15.50 16.12
C LYS A 156 17.63 -14.81 17.44
N ALA A 157 18.91 -14.65 17.76
CA ALA A 157 19.35 -14.16 19.07
C ALA A 157 18.81 -12.77 19.46
N ILE A 158 18.62 -11.85 18.49
CA ILE A 158 18.08 -10.51 18.76
C ILE A 158 16.61 -10.53 19.21
N ALA A 159 15.90 -11.66 19.04
CA ALA A 159 14.49 -11.75 19.38
C ALA A 159 14.22 -11.53 20.87
N ASP A 160 15.16 -11.89 21.75
CA ASP A 160 15.01 -11.74 23.21
C ASP A 160 15.26 -10.29 23.70
N VAL A 161 15.70 -9.39 22.81
CA VAL A 161 15.89 -7.98 23.14
C VAL A 161 14.53 -7.32 23.36
N ALA A 162 14.45 -6.44 24.37
CA ALA A 162 13.27 -5.62 24.62
C ALA A 162 12.91 -4.82 23.36
N ILE A 163 11.63 -4.88 22.97
CA ILE A 163 11.16 -4.27 21.73
C ILE A 163 11.46 -2.77 21.68
N GLU A 164 11.32 -2.06 22.80
CA GLU A 164 11.58 -0.62 22.93
C GLU A 164 13.03 -0.25 22.57
N THR A 165 13.99 -1.14 22.82
CA THR A 165 15.38 -0.93 22.42
C THR A 165 15.57 -1.04 20.92
N VAL A 166 14.78 -1.89 20.24
CA VAL A 166 14.94 -2.21 18.82
C VAL A 166 14.15 -1.27 17.91
N LEU A 167 13.03 -0.70 18.39
CA LEU A 167 12.13 0.11 17.55
C LEU A 167 12.80 1.30 16.85
N PRO A 168 13.66 2.12 17.51
CA PRO A 168 14.32 3.22 16.82
C PRO A 168 15.19 2.74 15.65
N ASP A 169 15.94 1.64 15.85
CA ASP A 169 16.85 1.07 14.85
C ASP A 169 16.12 0.46 13.65
N VAL A 170 14.85 0.10 13.83
CA VAL A 170 13.99 -0.45 12.80
C VAL A 170 13.21 0.64 12.07
N LEU A 171 12.74 1.67 12.79
CA LEU A 171 11.85 2.69 12.23
C LEU A 171 12.60 3.88 11.61
N LEU A 172 13.69 4.34 12.23
CA LEU A 172 14.41 5.53 11.75
C LEU A 172 14.98 5.36 10.32
N PRO A 173 15.54 4.21 9.91
CA PRO A 173 16.00 4.04 8.53
C PRO A 173 14.88 4.20 7.49
N GLU A 174 13.71 3.60 7.75
CA GLU A 174 12.55 3.68 6.85
C GLU A 174 11.98 5.11 6.78
N ILE A 175 11.99 5.82 7.89
CA ILE A 175 11.58 7.24 7.94
C ILE A 175 12.60 8.12 7.23
N ALA A 176 13.90 7.85 7.39
CA ALA A 176 14.95 8.61 6.73
C ALA A 176 14.86 8.47 5.20
N ASN A 177 14.71 7.23 4.70
CA ASN A 177 14.52 6.98 3.27
C ASN A 177 13.31 7.73 2.71
N PHE A 178 12.18 7.69 3.43
CA PHE A 178 10.99 8.44 3.06
C PHE A 178 11.22 9.95 3.04
N LEU A 179 11.78 10.54 4.09
CA LEU A 179 11.98 12.00 4.20
C LEU A 179 13.03 12.57 3.23
N LEU A 180 13.98 11.74 2.80
CA LEU A 180 15.04 12.10 1.85
C LEU A 180 14.66 11.83 0.39
N HIS A 181 13.53 11.17 0.15
CA HIS A 181 13.13 10.74 -1.18
C HIS A 181 12.97 11.93 -2.15
N PRO A 182 13.47 11.83 -3.40
CA PRO A 182 13.50 12.95 -4.35
C PRO A 182 12.12 13.51 -4.73
N GLY A 183 11.07 12.70 -4.63
CA GLY A 183 9.69 13.11 -4.92
C GLY A 183 9.18 14.30 -4.08
N TRP A 184 9.77 14.56 -2.90
CA TRP A 184 9.43 15.75 -2.11
C TRP A 184 9.86 17.05 -2.77
N TRP A 185 10.80 17.02 -3.72
CA TRP A 185 11.35 18.21 -4.35
C TRP A 185 10.63 18.58 -5.66
N ILE A 186 9.61 17.81 -6.05
CA ILE A 186 8.86 18.06 -7.29
C ILE A 186 7.92 19.24 -7.07
N GLY A 187 7.99 20.23 -7.95
CA GLY A 187 7.17 21.45 -7.85
C GLY A 187 7.62 22.43 -6.77
N VAL A 188 8.85 22.28 -6.25
CA VAL A 188 9.47 23.26 -5.34
C VAL A 188 10.85 23.67 -5.84
N SER A 189 11.32 24.84 -5.42
CA SER A 189 12.68 25.32 -5.69
C SER A 189 13.48 25.45 -4.40
N LEU A 190 14.77 25.12 -4.47
CA LEU A 190 15.72 25.26 -3.36
C LEU A 190 16.58 26.50 -3.61
N ASN A 191 16.62 27.42 -2.63
CA ASN A 191 17.50 28.59 -2.67
C ASN A 191 18.19 28.75 -1.31
N GLU A 192 19.52 28.65 -1.27
CA GLU A 192 20.35 28.80 -0.06
C GLU A 192 19.85 27.97 1.14
N GLY A 193 19.40 26.73 0.90
CA GLY A 193 18.88 25.84 1.95
C GLY A 193 17.42 26.11 2.35
N THR A 194 16.75 27.08 1.74
CA THR A 194 15.33 27.38 1.94
C THR A 194 14.48 26.77 0.82
N VAL A 195 13.41 26.06 1.19
CA VAL A 195 12.40 25.56 0.25
C VAL A 195 11.45 26.70 -0.11
N ARG A 196 11.29 26.97 -1.41
CA ARG A 196 10.28 27.88 -1.94
C ARG A 196 9.24 27.08 -2.72
N PHE A 197 7.99 27.20 -2.30
CA PHE A 197 6.85 26.66 -3.02
C PHE A 197 6.42 27.66 -4.08
N HIS A 198 6.13 27.19 -5.30
CA HIS A 198 5.55 28.04 -6.32
C HIS A 198 4.13 28.46 -5.93
N GLU A 199 3.68 29.62 -6.42
CA GLU A 199 2.26 29.96 -6.38
C GLU A 199 1.47 28.94 -7.21
N LEU A 200 0.18 28.75 -6.87
CA LEU A 200 -0.72 27.74 -7.45
C LEU A 200 -0.42 27.51 -8.94
N LEU A 201 0.14 26.33 -9.24
CA LEU A 201 0.46 25.93 -10.60
C LEU A 201 -0.83 25.79 -11.41
N SER A 202 -0.83 26.18 -12.68
CA SER A 202 -1.98 25.95 -13.56
C SER A 202 -2.19 24.45 -13.80
N PRO A 203 -3.42 24.00 -14.15
CA PRO A 203 -3.67 22.61 -14.50
C PRO A 203 -2.73 22.06 -15.59
N GLU A 204 -2.39 22.87 -16.59
CA GLU A 204 -1.47 22.51 -17.67
C GLU A 204 -0.04 22.34 -17.15
N ALA A 205 0.42 23.24 -16.28
CA ALA A 205 1.74 23.16 -15.67
C ALA A 205 1.87 21.91 -14.78
N VAL A 206 0.82 21.58 -14.01
CA VAL A 206 0.77 20.35 -13.21
C VAL A 206 0.77 19.11 -14.10
N ARG A 207 -0.03 19.08 -15.17
CA ARG A 207 -0.05 17.97 -16.12
C ARG A 207 1.35 17.74 -16.71
N ASP A 208 1.98 18.77 -17.25
CA ASP A 208 3.31 18.67 -17.86
C ASP A 208 4.38 18.23 -16.84
N LEU A 209 4.25 18.65 -15.57
CA LEU A 209 5.11 18.23 -14.49
C LEU A 209 4.92 16.73 -14.15
N LEU A 210 3.69 16.28 -14.03
CA LEU A 210 3.33 14.89 -13.75
C LEU A 210 3.73 13.96 -14.89
N ASP A 211 3.59 14.39 -16.15
CA ASP A 211 3.99 13.59 -17.31
C ASP A 211 5.52 13.37 -17.35
N ARG A 212 6.31 14.36 -16.88
CA ARG A 212 7.78 14.28 -16.86
C ARG A 212 8.35 13.59 -15.62
N GLN A 213 7.70 13.77 -14.47
CA GLN A 213 8.24 13.37 -13.15
C GLN A 213 7.33 12.44 -12.36
N GLY A 214 6.24 11.95 -12.96
CA GLY A 214 5.26 11.06 -12.33
C GLY A 214 5.89 9.78 -11.77
N GLU A 215 6.89 9.22 -12.44
CA GLU A 215 7.62 8.04 -11.96
C GLU A 215 8.33 8.27 -10.62
N ILE A 216 8.84 9.47 -10.39
CA ILE A 216 9.49 9.82 -9.11
C ILE A 216 8.43 9.92 -8.00
N LEU A 217 7.24 10.46 -8.29
CA LEU A 217 6.12 10.45 -7.33
C LEU A 217 5.59 9.04 -7.08
N HIS A 218 5.57 8.20 -8.11
CA HIS A 218 5.22 6.80 -7.98
C HIS A 218 6.20 6.05 -7.07
N ASP A 219 7.49 6.36 -7.15
CA ASP A 219 8.49 5.81 -6.24
C ASP A 219 8.33 6.32 -4.81
N LEU A 220 8.05 7.62 -4.64
CA LEU A 220 7.76 8.20 -3.32
C LEU A 220 6.56 7.49 -2.66
N ARG A 221 5.52 7.19 -3.44
CA ARG A 221 4.36 6.43 -2.96
C ARG A 221 4.75 5.05 -2.46
N LYS A 222 5.71 4.36 -3.09
CA LYS A 222 6.20 3.05 -2.63
C LYS A 222 6.91 3.18 -1.29
N GLU A 223 7.72 4.23 -1.11
CA GLU A 223 8.37 4.50 0.17
C GLU A 223 7.36 4.89 1.25
N ALA A 224 6.40 5.78 0.95
CA ALA A 224 5.29 6.12 1.86
C ALA A 224 4.55 4.86 2.34
N LYS A 225 4.26 3.95 1.41
CA LYS A 225 3.63 2.67 1.69
C LYS A 225 4.46 1.79 2.61
N ARG A 226 5.78 1.70 2.38
CA ARG A 226 6.70 0.91 3.20
C ARG A 226 6.81 1.48 4.61
N THR A 227 7.12 2.77 4.74
CA THR A 227 7.25 3.48 6.02
C THR A 227 5.96 3.40 6.83
N ARG A 228 4.80 3.65 6.20
CA ARG A 228 3.49 3.50 6.86
C ARG A 228 3.29 2.10 7.40
N TYR A 229 3.51 1.06 6.61
CA TYR A 229 3.23 -0.30 7.06
C TYR A 229 4.14 -0.74 8.18
N GLN A 230 5.40 -0.31 8.16
CA GLN A 230 6.31 -0.51 9.28
C GLN A 230 5.77 0.18 10.54
N MET A 231 5.38 1.45 10.41
CA MET A 231 4.90 2.22 11.55
C MET A 231 3.56 1.72 12.11
N GLU A 232 2.64 1.25 11.26
CA GLU A 232 1.34 0.67 11.64
C GLU A 232 1.45 -0.57 12.54
N LEU A 233 2.63 -1.19 12.68
CA LEU A 233 2.87 -2.35 13.55
C LEU A 233 3.05 -1.97 15.03
N PHE A 234 3.44 -0.73 15.31
CA PHE A 234 3.90 -0.32 16.64
C PHE A 234 3.13 0.85 17.30
N PRO A 235 1.84 1.12 16.98
CA PRO A 235 1.14 2.28 17.57
C PRO A 235 1.05 2.23 19.09
N GLN A 236 1.07 1.04 19.71
CA GLN A 236 1.00 0.83 21.15
C GLN A 236 2.24 1.32 21.94
N PHE A 237 3.36 1.58 21.26
CA PHE A 237 4.59 2.07 21.88
C PHE A 237 4.75 3.58 21.81
N TYR A 238 3.76 4.28 21.27
CA TYR A 238 3.86 5.71 21.00
C TYR A 238 2.57 6.45 21.34
N ASN A 239 2.65 7.77 21.38
CA ASN A 239 1.53 8.65 21.67
C ASN A 239 0.63 8.87 20.42
N GLU A 240 -0.44 9.65 20.59
CA GLU A 240 -1.35 9.95 19.48
C GLU A 240 -0.66 10.65 18.30
N THR A 241 0.37 11.44 18.57
CA THR A 241 1.09 12.13 17.49
C THR A 241 1.80 11.17 16.54
N TYR A 242 2.29 10.03 17.04
CA TYR A 242 2.79 8.98 16.15
C TYR A 242 1.68 8.48 15.21
N SER A 243 0.50 8.21 15.74
CA SER A 243 -0.67 7.81 14.96
C SER A 243 -1.09 8.88 13.95
N ASP A 244 -0.93 10.17 14.29
CA ASP A 244 -1.16 11.28 13.38
C ASP A 244 -0.16 11.27 12.21
N PHE A 245 1.13 11.06 12.46
CA PHE A 245 2.12 10.90 11.39
C PHE A 245 1.82 9.68 10.51
N VAL A 246 1.43 8.55 11.10
CA VAL A 246 0.99 7.37 10.32
C VAL A 246 -0.20 7.74 9.42
N ARG A 247 -1.13 8.58 9.89
CA ARG A 247 -2.26 9.08 9.11
C ARG A 247 -1.81 10.01 7.98
N TYR A 248 -0.87 10.93 8.23
CA TYR A 248 -0.33 11.80 7.19
C TYR A 248 0.41 11.01 6.11
N ILE A 249 1.23 10.01 6.48
CA ILE A 249 1.90 9.14 5.49
C ILE A 249 0.87 8.32 4.71
N LYS A 250 -0.22 7.86 5.36
CA LYS A 250 -1.33 7.21 4.68
C LYS A 250 -1.97 8.13 3.64
N GLN A 251 -2.26 9.38 4.00
CA GLN A 251 -2.81 10.37 3.08
C GLN A 251 -1.86 10.62 1.91
N THR A 252 -0.56 10.77 2.16
CA THR A 252 0.45 10.87 1.09
C THR A 252 0.38 9.68 0.13
N GLN A 253 0.30 8.46 0.67
CA GLN A 253 0.21 7.25 -0.14
C GLN A 253 -1.09 7.15 -0.95
N GLU A 254 -2.20 7.69 -0.43
CA GLU A 254 -3.51 7.71 -1.07
C GLU A 254 -3.54 8.75 -2.19
N VAL A 255 -3.15 9.99 -1.91
CA VAL A 255 -3.11 11.08 -2.89
C VAL A 255 -2.18 10.76 -4.06
N LEU A 256 -0.95 10.33 -3.78
CA LEU A 256 -0.03 9.89 -4.83
C LEU A 256 -0.53 8.63 -5.56
N GLY A 257 -1.34 7.81 -4.89
CA GLY A 257 -2.03 6.68 -5.50
C GLY A 257 -3.04 7.14 -6.53
N ASN A 258 -3.92 8.06 -6.16
CA ASN A 258 -4.96 8.60 -7.03
C ASN A 258 -4.37 9.33 -8.25
N ILE A 259 -3.24 10.04 -8.08
CA ILE A 259 -2.49 10.63 -9.20
C ILE A 259 -2.04 9.54 -10.18
N GLN A 260 -1.43 8.46 -9.68
CA GLN A 260 -0.96 7.35 -10.51
C GLN A 260 -2.12 6.58 -11.16
N ASP A 261 -3.21 6.37 -10.44
CA ASP A 261 -4.35 5.57 -10.91
C ASP A 261 -4.97 6.20 -12.17
N GLY A 262 -4.95 7.53 -12.31
CA GLY A 262 -5.33 8.22 -13.55
C GLY A 262 -4.47 7.85 -14.77
N PHE A 263 -3.15 7.69 -14.58
CA PHE A 263 -2.24 7.24 -15.64
C PHE A 263 -2.49 5.79 -16.02
N VAL A 264 -2.59 4.91 -15.01
CA VAL A 264 -2.85 3.47 -15.20
C VAL A 264 -4.20 3.27 -15.90
N PHE A 265 -5.20 4.08 -15.56
CA PHE A 265 -6.51 4.01 -16.19
C PHE A 265 -6.47 4.40 -17.67
N ALA A 266 -5.79 5.50 -18.02
CA ALA A 266 -5.62 5.92 -19.41
C ALA A 266 -4.87 4.86 -20.26
N GLU A 267 -3.81 4.27 -19.69
CA GLU A 267 -3.07 3.17 -20.33
C GLU A 267 -3.97 1.94 -20.53
N PHE A 268 -4.75 1.58 -19.52
CA PHE A 268 -5.70 0.48 -19.60
C PHE A 268 -6.74 0.66 -20.72
N LEU A 269 -7.31 1.86 -20.85
CA LEU A 269 -8.28 2.15 -21.91
C LEU A 269 -7.66 2.01 -23.29
N THR A 270 -6.45 2.54 -23.46
CA THR A 270 -5.67 2.41 -24.71
C THR A 270 -5.44 0.94 -25.05
N ASP A 271 -5.05 0.13 -24.06
CA ASP A 271 -4.81 -1.30 -24.26
C ASP A 271 -6.11 -2.07 -24.60
N VAL A 272 -7.23 -1.75 -23.97
CA VAL A 272 -8.48 -2.51 -24.15
C VAL A 272 -9.29 -2.07 -25.36
N LEU A 273 -9.38 -0.77 -25.60
CA LEU A 273 -10.20 -0.22 -26.68
C LEU A 273 -9.42 -0.14 -27.99
N LYS A 274 -8.08 -0.16 -27.94
CA LYS A 274 -7.19 0.00 -29.11
C LYS A 274 -7.48 1.29 -29.87
N VAL A 275 -7.87 2.33 -29.14
CA VAL A 275 -8.12 3.69 -29.64
C VAL A 275 -7.36 4.66 -28.75
N ASP A 276 -7.06 5.84 -29.30
CA ASP A 276 -6.57 6.94 -28.50
C ASP A 276 -7.73 7.53 -27.70
N ALA A 277 -7.66 7.42 -26.36
CA ALA A 277 -8.68 7.95 -25.46
C ALA A 277 -8.78 9.48 -25.54
N SER A 278 -7.69 10.17 -25.89
CA SER A 278 -7.69 11.63 -26.02
C SER A 278 -8.49 12.12 -27.24
N GLU A 279 -8.54 11.32 -28.31
CA GLU A 279 -9.32 11.62 -29.51
C GLU A 279 -10.77 11.15 -29.41
N THR A 280 -10.99 9.99 -28.78
CA THR A 280 -12.30 9.31 -28.76
C THR A 280 -13.15 9.59 -27.52
N MET A 281 -12.52 10.02 -26.42
CA MET A 281 -13.17 10.31 -25.16
C MET A 281 -12.58 11.60 -24.51
N PRO A 282 -12.76 12.78 -25.15
CA PRO A 282 -12.23 14.05 -24.64
C PRO A 282 -12.82 14.46 -23.27
N GLU A 283 -14.08 14.17 -22.98
CA GLU A 283 -14.69 14.51 -21.68
C GLU A 283 -14.07 13.67 -20.56
N LEU A 284 -13.88 12.37 -20.80
CA LEU A 284 -13.15 11.49 -19.89
C LEU A 284 -11.71 11.95 -19.66
N THR A 285 -11.03 12.34 -20.73
CA THR A 285 -9.64 12.81 -20.66
C THR A 285 -9.54 14.09 -19.83
N ALA A 286 -10.44 15.05 -20.06
CA ALA A 286 -10.56 16.25 -19.24
C ALA A 286 -10.82 15.90 -17.78
N ARG A 287 -11.74 14.96 -17.52
CA ARG A 287 -12.06 14.52 -16.16
C ARG A 287 -10.86 13.90 -15.43
N ILE A 288 -10.05 13.09 -16.11
CA ILE A 288 -8.82 12.51 -15.54
C ILE A 288 -7.80 13.60 -15.21
N ILE A 289 -7.65 14.61 -16.07
CA ILE A 289 -6.77 15.77 -15.82
C ILE A 289 -7.24 16.53 -14.58
N ASP A 290 -8.53 16.86 -14.49
CA ASP A 290 -9.11 17.59 -13.36
C ASP A 290 -8.91 16.85 -12.03
N LEU A 291 -9.17 15.54 -12.01
CA LEU A 291 -8.97 14.71 -10.82
C LEU A 291 -7.50 14.70 -10.38
N ARG A 292 -6.55 14.57 -11.31
CA ARG A 292 -5.12 14.62 -10.99
C ARG A 292 -4.73 15.99 -10.44
N TYR A 293 -5.28 17.07 -10.98
CA TYR A 293 -5.04 18.42 -10.48
C TYR A 293 -5.59 18.63 -9.05
N GLN A 294 -6.79 18.13 -8.75
CA GLN A 294 -7.34 18.16 -7.39
C GLN A 294 -6.45 17.38 -6.40
N GLN A 295 -5.99 16.19 -6.79
CA GLN A 295 -5.07 15.40 -5.98
C GLN A 295 -3.70 16.08 -5.82
N TRP A 296 -3.23 16.81 -6.83
CA TRP A 296 -2.02 17.63 -6.72
C TRP A 296 -2.14 18.70 -5.62
N GLN A 297 -3.28 19.38 -5.52
CA GLN A 297 -3.51 20.39 -4.49
C GLN A 297 -3.48 19.79 -3.06
N GLU A 298 -4.07 18.61 -2.88
CA GLU A 298 -3.97 17.86 -1.63
C GLU A 298 -2.52 17.43 -1.33
N TRP A 299 -1.80 17.01 -2.36
CA TRP A 299 -0.39 16.63 -2.28
C TRP A 299 0.49 17.79 -1.82
N GLU A 300 0.31 19.00 -2.35
CA GLU A 300 1.09 20.18 -1.97
C GLU A 300 0.94 20.51 -0.47
N SER A 301 -0.25 20.31 0.11
CA SER A 301 -0.47 20.48 1.55
C SER A 301 0.37 19.49 2.37
N LEU A 302 0.39 18.21 1.98
CA LEU A 302 1.19 17.18 2.63
C LEU A 302 2.69 17.41 2.41
N GLN A 303 3.09 17.84 1.21
CA GLN A 303 4.47 18.20 0.88
C GLN A 303 4.99 19.30 1.81
N ARG A 304 4.20 20.36 2.06
CA ARG A 304 4.56 21.41 3.01
C ARG A 304 4.78 20.86 4.42
N GLN A 305 3.89 19.98 4.89
CA GLN A 305 4.03 19.37 6.22
C GLN A 305 5.30 18.53 6.35
N PHE A 306 5.61 17.71 5.34
CA PHE A 306 6.79 16.83 5.37
C PHE A 306 8.09 17.52 4.97
N LEU A 307 8.06 18.72 4.39
CA LEU A 307 9.24 19.56 4.16
C LEU A 307 9.54 20.50 5.34
N ASP A 308 8.57 20.73 6.23
CA ASP A 308 8.76 21.51 7.44
C ASP A 308 9.80 20.87 8.39
N VAL A 309 10.74 21.68 8.86
CA VAL A 309 11.87 21.22 9.68
C VAL A 309 11.41 20.79 11.06
N GLN A 310 10.44 21.49 11.65
CA GLN A 310 9.94 21.18 13.00
C GLN A 310 9.18 19.85 12.99
N ASN A 311 8.33 19.61 12.00
CA ASN A 311 7.62 18.34 11.83
C ASN A 311 8.59 17.17 11.65
N ARG A 312 9.65 17.34 10.85
CA ARG A 312 10.70 16.31 10.67
C ARG A 312 11.42 16.00 11.98
N GLN A 313 11.80 17.02 12.74
CA GLN A 313 12.46 16.86 14.04
C GLN A 313 11.53 16.15 15.02
N TYR A 314 10.26 16.53 15.05
CA TYR A 314 9.28 15.96 15.96
C TYR A 314 9.01 14.48 15.68
N LEU A 315 8.84 14.10 14.40
CA LEU A 315 8.71 12.68 14.01
C LEU A 315 9.91 11.84 14.47
N ARG A 316 11.14 12.35 14.29
CA ARG A 316 12.36 11.64 14.73
C ARG A 316 12.42 11.50 16.24
N ALA A 317 12.12 12.57 16.97
CA ALA A 317 12.14 12.57 18.44
C ALA A 317 11.13 11.58 19.03
N ILE A 318 9.91 11.51 18.47
CA ILE A 318 8.90 10.54 18.91
C ILE A 318 9.42 9.11 18.74
N VAL A 319 9.99 8.79 17.58
CA VAL A 319 10.44 7.43 17.26
C VAL A 319 11.62 6.99 18.12
N GLN A 320 12.48 7.92 18.55
CA GLN A 320 13.63 7.66 19.43
C GLN A 320 13.22 7.25 20.86
N HIS A 321 12.00 7.54 21.28
CA HIS A 321 11.55 7.32 22.65
C HIS A 321 10.26 6.48 22.70
N PRO A 322 10.32 5.19 22.27
CA PRO A 322 9.20 4.28 22.46
C PRO A 322 8.93 4.08 23.95
N SER A 323 7.65 4.08 24.32
CA SER A 323 7.17 3.80 25.66
C SER A 323 5.88 3.01 25.53
N TYR A 324 5.87 1.77 26.02
CA TYR A 324 4.65 0.97 26.04
C TYR A 324 3.60 1.68 26.90
N LYS A 325 2.41 1.91 26.35
CA LYS A 325 1.28 2.51 27.06
C LYS A 325 0.54 1.49 27.92
#